data_AF-A0A9D7HFH8-F1
#
_entry.id   AF-A0A9D7HFH8-F1
#
_cell.length_a   1.000
_cell.length_b   1.000
_cell.length_c   1.000
_cell.angle_alpha   90.00
_cell.angle_beta   90.00
_cell.angle_gamma   90.00
#
_symmetry.space_group_name_H-M   'P 1'
#
loop_
_entity.id
_entity.type
_entity.pdbx_description
1 polymer ?
#
loop_
_entity_poly.entity_id
_entity_poly.type
_entity_poly.pdbx_seq_one_letter_code
_entity_poly.pdbx_strand_id
1 'polypeptide(L)'
;MFTHTILLAAALVSVSAAPLRIPATATASMFGPDGGPPRISVSNKAAGDINKSEWTNLKTVELHGCVPDARITSLTLCIRDCKAKEALLRGTNEVLTTEMKTMITNLPSGTPFTVKVVVKDAKGKVWDVPDATYVWKG
;
A
#
# COMPACT_ATOMS: atom_id res chain seq x y z
N MET A 1 -51.43 37.79 -53.86
CA MET A 1 -52.86 37.42 -53.87
C MET A 1 -52.94 35.91 -53.83
N PHE A 2 -53.56 35.36 -52.77
CA PHE A 2 -54.18 34.01 -52.64
C PHE A 2 -53.27 32.78 -52.93
N THR A 3 -53.27 31.64 -52.23
CA THR A 3 -54.26 30.91 -51.38
C THR A 3 -53.47 29.75 -50.74
N HIS A 4 -53.35 29.65 -49.41
CA HIS A 4 -53.96 28.60 -48.56
C HIS A 4 -54.10 27.19 -49.18
N THR A 5 -53.41 26.20 -48.59
CA THR A 5 -54.02 24.87 -48.37
C THR A 5 -53.40 24.21 -47.13
N ILE A 6 -54.29 23.93 -46.17
CA ILE A 6 -54.10 23.21 -44.92
C ILE A 6 -54.05 21.71 -45.23
N LEU A 7 -53.18 20.95 -44.56
CA LEU A 7 -53.38 19.51 -44.38
C LEU A 7 -52.96 19.09 -42.97
N LEU A 8 -53.98 18.85 -42.14
CA LEU A 8 -53.93 18.03 -40.93
C LEU A 8 -53.51 16.61 -41.30
N ALA A 9 -52.60 16.01 -40.53
CA ALA A 9 -52.53 14.57 -40.37
C ALA A 9 -52.20 14.22 -38.92
N ALA A 10 -53.02 13.31 -38.39
CA ALA A 10 -53.15 12.95 -37.00
C ALA A 10 -52.17 11.85 -36.57
N ALA A 11 -52.05 11.74 -35.24
CA ALA A 11 -51.83 10.52 -34.47
C ALA A 11 -50.47 9.80 -34.58
N LEU A 12 -49.79 9.67 -33.44
CA LEU A 12 -49.85 8.45 -32.62
C LEU A 12 -49.04 8.65 -31.33
N VAL A 13 -49.71 8.41 -30.20
CA VAL A 13 -49.15 8.43 -28.86
C VAL A 13 -48.15 7.26 -28.74
N SER A 14 -46.87 7.58 -28.58
CA SER A 14 -45.85 6.58 -28.21
C SER A 14 -45.72 6.56 -26.69
N VAL A 15 -46.43 5.63 -26.04
CA VAL A 15 -46.19 5.28 -24.65
C VAL A 15 -44.84 4.56 -24.59
N SER A 16 -43.76 5.29 -24.32
CA SER A 16 -42.46 4.69 -24.09
C SER A 16 -42.48 4.08 -22.69
N ALA A 17 -42.56 2.74 -22.65
CA ALA A 17 -42.38 1.96 -21.45
C ALA A 17 -40.98 2.21 -20.89
N ALA A 18 -40.90 2.81 -19.70
CA ALA A 18 -39.66 2.91 -18.96
C ALA A 18 -39.18 1.49 -18.61
N PRO A 19 -37.96 1.06 -18.96
CA PRO A 19 -37.41 -0.16 -18.41
C PRO A 19 -37.22 0.07 -16.90
N LEU A 20 -37.85 -0.79 -16.10
CA LEU A 20 -37.60 -0.94 -14.69
C LEU A 20 -36.07 -1.08 -14.51
N ARG A 21 -35.42 -0.03 -14.02
CA ARG A 21 -34.05 -0.12 -13.52
C ARG A 21 -34.09 -1.00 -12.29
N ILE A 22 -33.87 -2.30 -12.51
CA ILE A 22 -33.37 -3.20 -11.49
C ILE A 22 -32.13 -2.48 -10.92
N PRO A 23 -32.03 -2.23 -9.60
CA PRO A 23 -30.74 -1.90 -9.05
C PRO A 23 -29.84 -3.09 -9.39
N ALA A 24 -28.96 -2.89 -10.36
CA ALA A 24 -27.79 -3.73 -10.47
C ALA A 24 -27.17 -3.65 -9.08
N THR A 25 -27.25 -4.75 -8.34
CA THR A 25 -26.36 -5.01 -7.25
C THR A 25 -25.00 -4.96 -7.91
N ALA A 26 -24.43 -3.77 -7.98
CA ALA A 26 -23.01 -3.59 -8.09
C ALA A 26 -22.52 -4.36 -6.87
N THR A 27 -22.07 -5.59 -7.11
CA THR A 27 -21.03 -6.18 -6.31
C THR A 27 -20.03 -5.06 -6.17
N ALA A 28 -20.05 -4.42 -5.00
CA ALA A 28 -19.05 -3.48 -4.61
C ALA A 28 -17.76 -4.24 -4.80
N SER A 29 -17.07 -3.92 -5.89
CA SER A 29 -15.66 -4.14 -6.02
C SER A 29 -15.08 -3.43 -4.80
N MET A 30 -14.92 -4.17 -3.70
CA MET A 30 -14.31 -3.70 -2.45
C MET A 30 -12.79 -3.53 -2.65
N PHE A 31 -12.38 -3.02 -3.81
CA PHE A 31 -11.11 -2.33 -3.94
C PHE A 31 -11.35 -0.90 -3.47
N GLY A 32 -11.45 -0.73 -2.15
CA GLY A 32 -11.02 0.55 -1.60
C GLY A 32 -9.60 0.78 -2.11
N PRO A 33 -9.27 1.95 -2.69
CA PRO A 33 -7.94 2.15 -3.23
C PRO A 33 -6.95 1.96 -2.09
N ASP A 34 -5.94 1.10 -2.28
CA ASP A 34 -4.66 1.20 -1.59
C ASP A 34 -4.03 2.54 -2.00
N GLY A 35 -4.61 3.62 -1.48
CA GLY A 35 -4.56 4.96 -2.03
C GLY A 35 -4.01 5.98 -1.05
N GLY A 36 -3.02 5.57 -0.25
CA GLY A 36 -2.34 6.42 0.71
C GLY A 36 -0.96 6.86 0.23
N PRO A 37 -0.29 7.77 0.95
CA PRO A 37 1.12 8.04 0.72
C PRO A 37 1.95 6.75 0.85
N PRO A 38 3.08 6.66 0.14
CA PRO A 38 3.97 5.50 0.23
C PRO A 38 4.37 5.23 1.68
N ARG A 39 4.29 3.96 2.11
CA ARG A 39 4.76 3.53 3.42
C ARG A 39 5.24 2.09 3.35
N ILE A 40 6.06 1.69 4.31
CA ILE A 40 6.38 0.28 4.53
C ILE A 40 5.63 -0.29 5.74
N SER A 41 5.45 -1.60 5.75
CA SER A 41 5.01 -2.31 6.95
C SER A 41 5.83 -3.57 7.21
N VAL A 42 5.95 -3.85 8.49
CA VAL A 42 6.47 -5.09 9.04
C VAL A 42 5.33 -5.75 9.80
N SER A 43 4.98 -6.99 9.42
CA SER A 43 3.89 -7.74 10.05
C SER A 43 2.55 -6.97 10.04
N ASN A 44 2.21 -6.36 8.90
CA ASN A 44 1.03 -5.49 8.73
C ASN A 44 1.01 -4.22 9.62
N LYS A 45 2.14 -3.83 10.22
CA LYS A 45 2.25 -2.62 11.04
C LYS A 45 3.19 -1.62 10.37
N ALA A 46 2.79 -0.35 10.29
CA ALA A 46 3.65 0.72 9.77
C ALA A 46 4.65 1.25 10.82
N ALA A 47 4.39 1.01 12.10
CA ALA A 47 5.25 1.33 13.24
C ALA A 47 4.76 0.60 14.50
N GLY A 48 5.55 0.64 15.58
CA GLY A 48 5.13 0.20 16.92
C GLY A 48 5.78 -1.10 17.39
N ASP A 49 5.08 -1.84 18.23
CA ASP A 49 5.65 -3.00 18.90
C ASP A 49 5.66 -4.25 18.00
N ILE A 50 6.79 -4.95 18.02
CA ILE A 50 7.01 -6.24 17.34
C ILE A 50 7.45 -7.27 18.37
N ASN A 51 6.72 -8.38 18.44
CA ASN A 51 7.01 -9.52 19.31
C ASN A 51 7.67 -10.69 18.55
N LYS A 52 8.13 -11.71 19.27
CA LYS A 52 8.86 -12.85 18.69
C LYS A 52 8.15 -13.53 17.54
N SER A 53 6.87 -13.81 17.72
CA SER A 53 6.06 -14.56 16.77
C SER A 53 5.87 -13.78 15.48
N GLU A 54 5.61 -12.48 15.58
CA GLU A 54 5.48 -11.59 14.43
C GLU A 54 6.80 -11.54 13.64
N TRP A 55 7.93 -11.37 14.36
CA TRP A 55 9.24 -11.26 13.73
C TRP A 55 9.76 -12.56 13.11
N THR A 56 9.57 -13.69 13.78
CA THR A 56 10.05 -14.99 13.29
C THR A 56 9.36 -15.39 11.98
N ASN A 57 8.05 -15.14 11.90
CA ASN A 57 7.23 -15.46 10.73
C ASN A 57 7.37 -14.46 9.58
N LEU A 58 7.92 -13.28 9.84
CA LEU A 58 8.11 -12.23 8.84
C LEU A 58 9.15 -12.66 7.80
N LYS A 59 8.78 -12.64 6.52
CA LYS A 59 9.71 -12.98 5.42
C LYS A 59 10.15 -11.74 4.65
N THR A 60 9.21 -10.82 4.46
CA THR A 60 9.37 -9.64 3.60
C THR A 60 8.86 -8.41 4.30
N VAL A 61 9.42 -7.25 3.93
CA VAL A 61 8.84 -5.94 4.21
C VAL A 61 7.85 -5.62 3.11
N GLU A 62 6.66 -5.16 3.47
CA GLU A 62 5.62 -4.83 2.50
C GLU A 62 5.68 -3.35 2.15
N LEU A 63 5.41 -3.04 0.89
CA LEU A 63 5.28 -1.68 0.38
C LEU A 63 3.80 -1.38 0.14
N HIS A 64 3.32 -0.27 0.69
CA HIS A 64 1.92 0.15 0.61
C HIS A 64 1.82 1.58 0.05
N GLY A 65 0.64 1.91 -0.50
CA GLY A 65 0.33 3.24 -1.03
C GLY A 65 0.46 3.35 -2.55
N CYS A 66 0.21 4.55 -3.09
CA CYS A 66 0.24 4.80 -4.53
C CYS A 66 1.66 4.93 -5.07
N VAL A 67 2.30 3.80 -5.37
CA VAL A 67 3.62 3.72 -6.02
C VAL A 67 3.58 2.74 -7.21
N PRO A 68 3.13 3.18 -8.40
CA PRO A 68 2.91 2.29 -9.53
C PRO A 68 4.22 1.65 -9.99
N ASP A 69 4.18 0.34 -10.24
CA ASP A 69 5.31 -0.48 -10.70
C ASP A 69 6.56 -0.40 -9.80
N ALA A 70 6.38 0.02 -8.55
CA ALA A 70 7.46 0.22 -7.61
C ALA A 70 7.74 -1.06 -6.80
N ARG A 71 9.03 -1.29 -6.55
CA ARG A 71 9.51 -2.41 -5.73
C ARG A 71 10.62 -1.96 -4.80
N ILE A 72 10.76 -2.63 -3.67
CA ILE A 72 11.89 -2.44 -2.78
C ILE A 72 13.13 -3.05 -3.45
N THR A 73 14.19 -2.27 -3.58
CA THR A 73 15.46 -2.69 -4.20
C THR A 73 16.59 -2.82 -3.18
N SER A 74 16.46 -2.16 -2.05
CA SER A 74 17.35 -2.32 -0.90
C SER A 74 16.57 -2.16 0.39
N LEU A 75 16.94 -2.98 1.37
CA LEU A 75 16.41 -2.97 2.72
C LEU A 75 17.56 -2.73 3.68
N THR A 76 17.39 -1.83 4.64
CA THR A 76 18.38 -1.57 5.70
C THR A 76 17.70 -1.63 7.06
N LEU A 77 18.24 -2.45 7.96
CA LEU A 77 17.93 -2.39 9.39
C LEU A 77 18.95 -1.50 10.10
N CYS A 78 18.45 -0.60 10.93
CA CYS A 78 19.23 0.27 11.79
C CYS A 78 18.86 0.06 13.24
N ILE A 79 19.87 -0.10 14.08
CA ILE A 79 19.73 -0.17 15.53
C ILE A 79 20.67 0.87 16.10
N ARG A 80 20.15 1.74 16.95
CA ARG A 80 20.96 2.73 17.67
C ARG A 80 21.12 2.26 19.10
N ASP A 81 22.36 2.14 19.55
CA ASP A 81 22.64 1.81 20.95
C ASP A 81 22.51 3.05 21.87
N CYS A 82 22.57 2.83 23.18
CA CYS A 82 22.48 3.90 24.18
C CYS A 82 23.63 4.93 24.10
N LYS A 83 24.69 4.65 23.33
CA LYS A 83 25.84 5.53 23.09
C LYS A 83 25.74 6.25 21.74
N ALA A 84 24.55 6.21 21.11
CA ALA A 84 24.27 6.75 19.79
C ALA A 84 25.08 6.10 18.65
N LYS A 85 25.70 4.94 18.89
CA LYS A 85 26.35 4.17 17.84
C LYS A 85 25.29 3.43 17.04
N GLU A 86 25.36 3.54 15.72
CA GLU A 86 24.46 2.85 14.81
C GLU A 86 25.09 1.56 14.32
N ALA A 87 24.33 0.47 14.45
CA ALA A 87 24.60 -0.79 13.79
C ALA A 87 23.62 -0.94 12.62
N LEU A 88 24.17 -1.16 11.42
CA LEU A 88 23.42 -1.22 10.17
C LEU A 88 23.64 -2.58 9.51
N LEU A 89 22.55 -3.23 9.10
CA LEU A 89 22.59 -4.37 8.19
C LEU A 89 21.82 -4.03 6.92
N ARG A 90 22.41 -4.36 5.77
CA ARG A 90 21.82 -4.10 4.45
C ARG A 90 21.56 -5.39 3.72
N GLY A 91 20.42 -5.45 3.05
CA GLY A 91 19.96 -6.55 2.24
C GLY A 91 19.53 -6.05 0.87
N THR A 92 19.41 -7.00 -0.05
CA THR A 92 18.88 -6.77 -1.39
C THR A 92 17.40 -7.08 -1.41
N ASN A 93 16.62 -6.21 -2.05
CA ASN A 93 15.17 -6.35 -2.21
C ASN A 93 14.41 -6.31 -0.86
N GLU A 94 13.14 -6.74 -0.86
CA GLU A 94 12.22 -6.71 0.28
C GLU A 94 12.45 -7.82 1.34
N VAL A 95 13.33 -8.78 1.07
CA VAL A 95 13.49 -9.99 1.88
C VAL A 95 14.41 -9.72 3.07
N LEU A 96 13.98 -10.13 4.27
CA LEU A 96 14.82 -10.09 5.47
C LEU A 96 15.84 -11.23 5.44
N THR A 97 17.12 -10.88 5.57
CA THR A 97 18.18 -11.88 5.65
C THR A 97 18.19 -12.58 7.01
N THR A 98 18.85 -13.73 7.11
CA THR A 98 19.02 -14.46 8.37
C THR A 98 19.77 -13.61 9.40
N GLU A 99 20.79 -12.87 8.97
CA GLU A 99 21.57 -11.98 9.83
C GLU A 99 20.71 -10.84 10.37
N MET A 100 19.88 -10.22 9.52
CA MET A 100 18.90 -9.22 9.93
C MET A 100 17.94 -9.75 10.99
N LYS A 101 17.39 -10.95 10.78
CA LYS A 101 16.49 -11.58 11.75
C LYS A 101 17.20 -11.84 13.09
N THR A 102 18.39 -12.40 13.03
CA THR A 102 19.21 -12.75 14.18
C THR A 102 19.63 -11.51 14.98
N MET A 103 19.94 -10.41 14.28
CA MET A 103 20.30 -9.13 14.89
C MET A 103 19.19 -8.62 15.81
N ILE A 104 17.94 -8.61 15.34
CA ILE A 104 16.79 -8.14 16.13
C ILE A 104 16.46 -9.11 17.28
N THR A 105 16.52 -10.42 17.06
CA THR A 105 16.22 -11.39 18.13
C THR A 105 17.20 -11.36 19.29
N ASN A 106 18.42 -10.85 19.06
CA ASN A 106 19.45 -10.71 20.09
C ASN A 106 19.35 -9.38 20.86
N LEU A 107 18.38 -8.51 20.54
CA LEU A 107 18.20 -7.26 21.25
C LEU A 107 17.50 -7.47 22.60
N PRO A 108 17.83 -6.64 23.61
CA PRO A 108 17.00 -6.50 24.80
C PRO A 108 15.57 -6.06 24.43
N SER A 109 14.57 -6.60 25.13
CA SER A 109 13.20 -6.09 25.00
C SER A 109 13.13 -4.60 25.37
N GLY A 110 12.31 -3.84 24.64
CA GLY A 110 12.22 -2.40 24.70
C GLY A 110 13.18 -1.66 23.76
N THR A 111 14.04 -2.36 23.01
CA THR A 111 14.99 -1.71 22.10
C THR A 111 14.31 -1.24 20.82
N PRO A 112 14.41 0.05 20.45
CA PRO A 112 13.91 0.54 19.17
C PRO A 112 14.84 0.13 18.01
N PHE A 113 14.25 -0.15 16.86
CA PHE A 113 14.97 -0.34 15.60
C PHE A 113 14.21 0.31 14.45
N THR A 114 14.94 0.70 13.42
CA THR A 114 14.39 1.38 12.24
C THR A 114 14.60 0.53 11.00
N VAL A 115 13.56 0.42 10.19
CA VAL A 115 13.59 -0.19 8.86
C VAL A 115 13.60 0.94 7.84
N LYS A 116 14.62 0.94 6.96
CA LYS A 116 14.73 1.86 5.83
C LYS A 116 14.68 1.07 4.55
N VAL A 117 14.03 1.61 3.52
CA VAL A 117 13.97 0.98 2.20
C VAL A 117 14.37 1.94 1.10
N VAL A 118 14.89 1.40 0.01
CA VAL A 118 15.02 2.13 -1.26
C VAL A 118 14.04 1.53 -2.24
N VAL A 119 13.03 2.32 -2.61
CA VAL A 119 11.98 1.90 -3.55
C VAL A 119 12.27 2.50 -4.93
N LYS A 120 12.23 1.67 -5.97
CA LYS A 120 12.40 2.10 -7.36
C LYS A 120 11.27 1.56 -8.23
N ASP A 121 10.82 2.38 -9.17
CA ASP A 121 9.89 1.91 -10.22
C ASP A 121 10.61 1.20 -11.38
N ALA A 122 9.84 0.71 -12.35
CA ALA A 122 10.35 0.08 -13.56
C ALA A 122 11.26 1.01 -14.39
N LYS A 123 11.13 2.33 -14.26
CA LYS A 123 11.95 3.35 -14.95
C LYS A 123 13.20 3.73 -14.16
N GLY A 124 13.39 3.15 -12.97
CA GLY A 124 14.51 3.44 -12.07
C GLY A 124 14.34 4.71 -11.24
N LYS A 125 13.17 5.36 -11.27
CA LYS A 125 12.88 6.51 -10.40
C LYS A 125 12.84 6.03 -8.95
N VAL A 126 13.57 6.72 -8.09
CA VAL A 126 13.53 6.48 -6.65
C VAL A 126 12.30 7.16 -6.06
N TRP A 127 11.54 6.43 -5.26
CA TRP A 127 10.40 6.95 -4.50
C TRP A 127 10.83 7.23 -3.07
N ASP A 128 10.43 8.40 -2.57
CA ASP A 128 10.59 8.73 -1.17
C ASP A 128 9.56 7.96 -0.36
N VAL A 129 10.05 7.11 0.55
CA VAL A 129 9.22 6.28 1.43
C VAL A 129 9.72 6.49 2.85
N PRO A 130 8.87 6.94 3.78
CA PRO A 130 9.28 7.18 5.15
C PRO A 130 9.84 5.92 5.81
N ASP A 131 10.89 6.13 6.61
CA ASP A 131 11.44 5.08 7.49
C ASP A 131 10.38 4.65 8.51
N ALA A 132 10.33 3.35 8.82
CA ALA A 132 9.44 2.81 9.84
C ALA A 132 10.24 2.44 11.10
N THR A 133 9.75 2.87 12.27
CA THR A 133 10.38 2.59 13.56
C THR A 133 9.51 1.67 14.40
N TYR A 134 10.17 0.66 14.98
CA TYR A 134 9.53 -0.37 15.79
C TYR A 134 10.25 -0.53 17.12
N VAL A 135 9.56 -1.11 18.09
CA VAL A 135 10.13 -1.49 19.39
C VAL A 135 10.08 -3.00 19.52
N TRP A 136 11.25 -3.61 19.73
CA TRP A 136 11.34 -5.04 19.98
C TRP A 136 10.78 -5.39 21.34
N LYS A 137 9.83 -6.33 21.43
CA LYS A 137 9.21 -6.75 22.69
C LYS A 137 9.64 -8.13 23.19
N GLY A 138 10.41 -8.88 22.39
CA GLY A 138 10.85 -10.23 22.75
C GLY A 138 10.06 -11.30 22.04
#